data_AF-A0A971E3L1-F1
#
_entry.id   AF-A0A971E3L1-F1
#
_cell.length_a   1.000
_cell.length_b   1.000
_cell.length_c   1.000
_cell.angle_alpha   90.00
_cell.angle_beta   90.00
_cell.angle_gamma   90.00
#
_symmetry.space_group_name_H-M   'P 1'
#
loop_
_entity.id
_entity.type
_entity.pdbx_description
1 polymer ?
#
loop_
_entity_poly.entity_id
_entity_poly.type
_entity_poly.pdbx_seq_one_letter_code
_entity_poly.pdbx_strand_id
1 'polypeptide(L)'
;MPSPELEPYPFPAAIFVNREVEFGQVYLVSDRLISIPDADRVRGTRTYHDHRRVVIVQNDRTNYTTFPTVLVAPLTSRTDVKRRHDIELFPEEEKAISKPVLIRLKLMQPILRADLGDYLGVLSDSKQAEIMQAILEIFGASDD
;
A
#
# COMPACT_ATOMS: atom_id res chain seq x y z
N MET A 1 10.01 14.99 14.71
CA MET A 1 10.35 15.59 13.41
C MET A 1 9.03 15.82 12.71
N PRO A 2 8.69 17.05 12.28
CA PRO A 2 7.57 17.24 11.36
C PRO A 2 7.82 16.37 10.11
N SER A 3 6.77 15.80 9.52
CA SER A 3 6.89 15.15 8.21
C SER A 3 7.49 16.19 7.26
N PRO A 4 8.65 15.95 6.64
CA PRO A 4 9.23 16.95 5.76
C PRO A 4 8.28 17.17 4.59
N GLU A 5 8.22 18.44 4.20
CA GLU A 5 7.31 18.94 3.19
C GLU A 5 7.43 18.11 1.92
N LEU A 6 6.31 17.52 1.50
CA LEU A 6 6.22 16.84 0.22
C LEU A 6 6.31 17.90 -0.87
N GLU A 7 7.14 17.66 -1.88
CA GLU A 7 7.23 18.59 -3.00
C GLU A 7 5.87 18.70 -3.71
N PRO A 8 5.29 19.90 -3.83
CA PRO A 8 4.02 20.07 -4.51
C PRO A 8 4.19 19.85 -6.01
N TYR A 9 3.15 19.30 -6.64
CA TYR A 9 3.09 19.23 -8.10
C TYR A 9 3.04 20.64 -8.71
N PRO A 10 3.72 20.89 -9.84
CA PRO A 10 3.85 22.22 -10.42
C PRO A 10 2.52 22.78 -10.97
N PHE A 11 1.56 21.92 -11.31
CA PHE A 11 0.22 22.29 -11.77
C PHE A 11 -0.78 21.13 -11.58
N PRO A 12 -2.10 21.38 -11.48
CA PRO A 12 -3.10 20.34 -11.21
C PRO A 12 -3.13 19.19 -12.19
N ALA A 13 -2.84 19.41 -13.49
CA ALA A 13 -2.84 18.34 -14.47
C ALA A 13 -1.71 17.31 -14.27
N ALA A 14 -0.64 17.66 -13.54
CA ALA A 14 0.52 16.78 -13.34
C ALA A 14 0.20 15.53 -12.50
N ILE A 15 -0.88 15.56 -11.71
CA ILE A 15 -1.31 14.39 -10.91
C ILE A 15 -2.07 13.35 -11.76
N PHE A 16 -2.53 13.73 -12.96
CA PHE A 16 -3.23 12.86 -13.88
C PHE A 16 -2.21 12.16 -14.78
N VAL A 17 -1.75 11.00 -14.33
CA VAL A 17 -0.83 10.17 -15.11
C VAL A 17 -1.60 9.05 -15.80
N ASN A 18 -1.24 8.79 -17.06
CA ASN A 18 -1.71 7.62 -17.78
C ASN A 18 -0.93 6.38 -17.31
N ARG A 19 -1.29 5.88 -16.13
CA ARG A 19 -0.72 4.69 -15.51
C ARG A 19 -1.84 3.72 -15.16
N GLU A 20 -1.81 2.58 -15.83
CA GLU A 20 -2.63 1.43 -15.47
C GLU A 20 -2.07 0.79 -14.22
N VAL A 21 -2.95 0.51 -13.26
CA VAL A 21 -2.63 -0.13 -12.00
C VAL A 21 -3.65 -1.24 -11.77
N GLU A 22 -3.24 -2.32 -11.14
CA GLU A 22 -4.11 -3.46 -10.91
C GLU A 22 -4.02 -3.90 -9.46
N PHE A 23 -5.10 -4.51 -8.98
CA PHE A 23 -5.16 -5.11 -7.65
C PHE A 23 -4.00 -6.11 -7.46
N GLY A 24 -3.40 -6.11 -6.27
CA GLY A 24 -2.28 -7.00 -5.95
C GLY A 24 -0.91 -6.54 -6.49
N GLN A 25 -0.83 -5.50 -7.32
CA GLN A 25 0.46 -4.94 -7.75
C GLN A 25 1.19 -4.28 -6.57
N VAL A 26 2.51 -4.43 -6.53
CA VAL A 26 3.38 -3.89 -5.49
C VAL A 26 4.25 -2.77 -6.07
N TYR A 27 4.27 -1.63 -5.39
CA TYR A 27 5.05 -0.46 -5.78
C TYR A 27 5.90 0.06 -4.62
N LEU A 28 6.98 0.78 -4.95
CA LEU A 28 7.64 1.69 -4.02
C LEU A 28 6.94 3.05 -4.02
N VAL A 29 6.76 3.63 -2.84
CA VAL A 29 6.25 5.00 -2.65
C VAL A 29 7.15 5.67 -1.62
N SER A 30 7.33 6.99 -1.70
CA SER A 30 8.02 7.73 -0.63
C SER A 30 7.39 7.40 0.72
N ASP A 31 8.18 6.98 1.72
CA ASP A 31 7.65 6.59 3.04
C ASP A 31 6.91 7.75 3.73
N ARG A 32 7.24 8.97 3.31
CA ARG A 32 6.67 10.24 3.78
C ARG A 32 5.22 10.45 3.36
N LEU A 33 4.80 9.83 2.27
CA LEU A 33 3.43 9.84 1.78
C LEU A 33 2.53 8.83 2.50
N ILE A 34 3.12 7.94 3.31
CA ILE A 34 2.40 6.86 3.98
C ILE A 34 2.19 7.18 5.46
N SER A 35 0.93 7.34 5.82
CA SER A 35 0.47 7.45 7.21
C SER A 35 0.46 6.07 7.88
N ILE A 36 1.11 5.97 9.04
CA ILE A 36 1.07 4.82 9.95
C ILE A 36 0.70 5.38 11.33
N PRO A 37 -0.59 5.64 11.60
CA PRO A 37 -1.01 6.45 12.75
C PRO A 37 -0.51 5.94 14.10
N ASP A 38 -0.41 4.63 14.28
CA ASP A 38 0.09 3.99 15.50
C ASP A 38 1.60 4.16 15.71
N ALA A 39 2.37 4.40 14.64
CA ALA A 39 3.79 4.75 14.73
C ALA A 39 4.03 6.27 14.71
N ASP A 40 3.21 7.02 13.96
CA ASP A 40 3.37 8.46 13.73
C ASP A 40 2.95 9.29 14.95
N ARG A 41 1.96 8.80 15.73
CA ARG A 41 1.43 9.50 16.90
C ARG A 41 2.08 9.09 18.22
N VAL A 42 3.02 8.13 18.18
CA VAL A 42 3.80 7.72 19.35
C VAL A 42 5.24 8.19 19.16
N ARG A 43 5.73 9.00 20.11
CA ARG A 43 7.04 9.66 19.95
C ARG A 43 8.16 8.61 19.93
N GLY A 44 8.98 8.65 18.89
CA GLY A 44 10.17 7.81 18.76
C GLY A 44 9.94 6.42 18.20
N THR A 45 8.71 6.08 17.76
CA THR A 45 8.41 4.76 17.20
C THR A 45 8.46 4.69 15.67
N ARG A 46 8.24 5.81 14.97
CA ARG A 46 8.35 5.86 13.50
C ARG A 46 9.82 6.03 13.09
N THR A 47 10.34 5.03 12.38
CA THR A 47 11.53 5.16 11.55
C THR A 47 11.08 5.44 10.12
N TYR A 48 11.48 6.59 9.58
CA TYR A 48 11.24 6.92 8.17
C TYR A 48 12.33 6.29 7.31
N HIS A 49 11.90 5.59 6.26
CA HIS A 49 12.75 5.13 5.17
C HIS A 49 12.61 6.06 3.96
N ASP A 50 13.47 5.91 2.96
CA ASP A 50 13.32 6.68 1.71
C ASP A 50 12.04 6.26 0.97
N HIS A 51 11.83 4.94 0.91
CA HIS A 51 10.67 4.33 0.26
C HIS A 51 10.03 3.25 1.13
N ARG A 52 8.74 3.06 0.93
CA ARG A 52 7.95 1.97 1.48
C ARG A 52 7.28 1.19 0.35
N ARG A 53 7.29 -0.13 0.48
CA ARG A 53 6.48 -1.00 -0.38
C ARG A 53 5.00 -0.87 -0.01
N VAL A 54 4.16 -0.73 -1.02
CA VAL A 54 2.71 -0.72 -0.88
C VAL A 54 2.12 -1.70 -1.88
N VAL A 55 0.99 -2.31 -1.53
CA VAL A 55 0.19 -3.12 -2.45
C VAL A 55 -1.07 -2.36 -2.86
N ILE A 56 -1.42 -2.39 -4.13
CA ILE A 56 -2.68 -1.86 -4.63
C ILE A 56 -3.82 -2.74 -4.13
N VAL A 57 -4.76 -2.16 -3.39
CA VAL A 57 -5.93 -2.86 -2.84
C VAL A 57 -7.25 -2.40 -3.46
N GLN A 58 -7.19 -1.40 -4.34
CA GLN A 58 -8.33 -1.01 -5.15
C GLN A 58 -8.53 -2.05 -6.25
N ASN A 59 -9.64 -2.79 -6.19
CA ASN A 59 -10.10 -3.57 -7.32
C ASN A 59 -10.80 -2.62 -8.29
N ASP A 60 -10.38 -2.58 -9.55
CA ASP A 60 -11.02 -1.73 -10.53
C ASP A 60 -11.11 -2.44 -11.89
N ARG A 61 -12.33 -2.88 -12.23
CA ARG A 61 -12.69 -3.34 -13.58
C ARG A 61 -12.85 -2.17 -14.57
N THR A 62 -12.75 -0.94 -14.08
CA THR A 62 -13.01 0.32 -14.78
C THR A 62 -11.91 1.32 -14.49
N ASN A 63 -10.65 0.86 -14.42
CA ASN A 63 -9.49 1.66 -14.04
C ASN A 63 -9.08 2.67 -15.14
N TYR A 64 -10.05 3.43 -15.64
CA TYR A 64 -9.83 4.55 -16.53
C TYR A 64 -8.91 5.54 -15.84
N THR A 65 -7.98 6.07 -16.62
CA THR A 65 -6.94 7.06 -16.29
C THR A 65 -7.47 8.38 -15.74
N THR A 66 -8.77 8.45 -15.45
CA THR A 66 -9.53 9.65 -15.09
C THR A 66 -9.43 9.98 -13.60
N PHE A 67 -9.07 9.03 -12.73
CA PHE A 67 -8.92 9.29 -11.29
C PHE A 67 -7.44 9.35 -10.88
N PRO A 68 -6.98 10.45 -10.27
CA PRO A 68 -5.57 10.62 -9.94
C PRO A 68 -5.16 9.81 -8.71
N THR A 69 -6.11 9.28 -7.94
CA THR A 69 -5.84 8.50 -6.72
C THR A 69 -5.96 6.99 -6.96
N VAL A 70 -5.28 6.24 -6.11
CA VAL A 70 -5.41 4.79 -5.97
C VAL A 70 -5.35 4.39 -4.50
N LEU A 71 -6.13 3.39 -4.08
CA LEU A 71 -6.08 2.84 -2.73
C LEU A 71 -4.94 1.82 -2.58
N VAL A 72 -4.09 2.01 -1.57
CA VAL A 72 -2.95 1.13 -1.28
C VAL A 72 -2.90 0.72 0.18
N ALA A 73 -2.34 -0.47 0.48
CA ALA A 73 -2.00 -0.89 1.83
C ALA A 73 -0.48 -0.93 2.02
N PRO A 74 0.06 -0.34 3.10
CA PRO A 74 1.50 -0.32 3.32
C PRO A 74 2.04 -1.64 3.87
N LEU A 75 3.27 -1.98 3.48
CA LEU A 75 3.98 -3.14 3.99
C LEU A 75 4.94 -2.75 5.13
N THR A 76 5.18 -3.67 6.05
CA THR A 76 6.17 -3.55 7.13
C THR A 76 7.00 -4.82 7.29
N SER A 77 8.29 -4.69 7.57
CA SER A 77 9.13 -5.86 7.93
C SER A 77 9.10 -6.20 9.41
N ARG A 78 8.30 -5.47 10.21
CA ARG A 78 8.04 -5.80 11.61
C ARG A 78 6.96 -6.87 11.68
N THR A 79 7.34 -8.13 11.52
CA THR A 79 6.41 -9.26 11.62
C THR A 79 5.92 -9.49 13.05
N ASP A 80 6.66 -8.99 14.05
CA ASP A 80 6.32 -9.02 15.48
C ASP A 80 5.04 -8.25 15.85
N VAL A 81 4.57 -7.34 14.99
CA VAL A 81 3.38 -6.51 15.25
C VAL A 81 2.12 -7.01 14.57
N LYS A 82 2.11 -8.25 14.06
CA LYS A 82 0.97 -8.82 13.34
C LYS A 82 -0.35 -8.61 14.08
N ARG A 83 -1.36 -8.19 13.33
CA ARG A 83 -2.76 -8.08 13.74
C ARG A 83 -3.63 -9.04 12.92
N ARG A 84 -4.88 -9.21 13.36
CA ARG A 84 -5.83 -10.18 12.79
C ARG A 84 -5.98 -10.13 11.26
N HIS A 85 -5.95 -8.93 10.67
CA HIS A 85 -6.16 -8.73 9.23
C HIS A 85 -4.87 -8.32 8.51
N ASP A 86 -3.72 -8.49 9.16
CA ASP A 86 -2.44 -8.29 8.49
C ASP A 86 -2.05 -9.60 7.79
N ILE A 87 -1.59 -9.49 6.55
CA ILE A 87 -1.26 -10.64 5.70
C ILE A 87 0.25 -10.82 5.64
N GLU A 88 0.72 -12.03 5.89
CA GLU A 88 2.12 -12.39 5.78
C GLU A 88 2.50 -12.67 4.32
N LEU A 89 3.63 -12.09 3.90
CA LEU A 89 4.27 -12.36 2.63
C LEU A 89 5.70 -12.83 2.87
N PHE A 90 6.08 -13.89 2.16
CA PHE A 90 7.39 -14.49 2.24
C PHE A 90 8.09 -14.45 0.87
N PRO A 91 9.41 -14.17 0.79
CA PRO A 91 10.15 -14.08 -0.48
C PRO A 91 10.11 -15.36 -1.32
N GLU A 92 10.02 -16.51 -0.67
CA GLU A 92 9.91 -17.82 -1.31
C GLU A 92 8.58 -18.03 -2.03
N GLU A 93 7.54 -17.30 -1.65
CA GLU A 93 6.19 -17.36 -2.24
C GLU A 93 5.94 -16.21 -3.21
N GLU A 94 6.48 -15.03 -2.90
CA GLU A 94 6.11 -13.76 -3.56
C GLU A 94 7.34 -13.04 -4.10
N LYS A 95 7.53 -13.08 -5.43
CA LYS A 95 8.69 -12.50 -6.13
C LYS A 95 8.86 -10.98 -5.93
N ALA A 96 7.77 -10.27 -5.63
CA ALA A 96 7.79 -8.82 -5.36
C ALA A 96 8.44 -8.47 -4.01
N ILE A 97 8.76 -9.47 -3.18
CA ILE A 97 9.19 -9.34 -1.80
C ILE A 97 10.60 -9.91 -1.63
N SER A 98 11.46 -9.19 -0.89
CA SER A 98 12.88 -9.56 -0.68
C SER A 98 13.20 -10.08 0.72
N LYS A 99 12.28 -9.93 1.67
CA LYS A 99 12.35 -10.46 3.04
C LYS A 99 10.93 -10.63 3.59
N PRO A 100 10.71 -11.43 4.65
CA PRO A 100 9.39 -11.55 5.27
C PRO A 100 8.82 -10.17 5.67
N VAL A 101 7.56 -9.95 5.31
CA VAL A 101 6.84 -8.69 5.56
C VAL A 101 5.35 -8.95 5.85
N LEU A 102 4.70 -7.96 6.44
CA LEU A 102 3.26 -7.90 6.62
C LEU A 102 2.66 -6.83 5.72
N ILE A 103 1.54 -7.13 5.07
CA ILE A 103 0.61 -6.12 4.55
C ILE A 103 -0.25 -5.65 5.71
N ARG A 104 -0.25 -4.34 5.98
CA ARG A 104 -1.10 -3.74 7.02
C ARG A 104 -2.43 -3.27 6.45
N LEU A 105 -3.37 -4.19 6.22
CA LEU A 105 -4.63 -3.87 5.53
C LEU A 105 -5.48 -2.82 6.25
N LYS A 106 -5.51 -2.78 7.58
CA LYS A 106 -6.24 -1.71 8.29
C LYS A 106 -5.64 -0.31 8.12
N LEU A 107 -4.48 -0.18 7.46
CA LEU A 107 -3.88 1.09 7.06
C LEU A 107 -4.02 1.38 5.57
N MET A 108 -4.95 0.73 4.88
CA MET A 108 -5.33 1.10 3.52
C MET A 108 -5.63 2.59 3.44
N GLN A 109 -5.02 3.27 2.48
CA GLN A 109 -5.13 4.73 2.32
C GLN A 109 -4.99 5.15 0.86
N PRO A 110 -5.65 6.24 0.44
CA PRO A 110 -5.49 6.76 -0.91
C PRO A 110 -4.13 7.46 -1.04
N ILE A 111 -3.48 7.28 -2.19
CA ILE A 111 -2.32 8.06 -2.64
C ILE A 111 -2.53 8.52 -4.07
N LEU A 112 -1.73 9.47 -4.55
CA LEU A 112 -1.74 9.83 -5.97
C LEU A 112 -1.03 8.74 -6.79
N ARG A 113 -1.54 8.43 -7.98
CA ARG A 113 -0.88 7.51 -8.93
C ARG A 113 0.46 8.05 -9.41
N ALA A 114 0.57 9.39 -9.49
CA ALA A 114 1.80 10.06 -9.84
C ALA A 114 2.91 9.85 -8.78
N ASP A 115 2.54 9.52 -7.54
CA ASP A 115 3.48 9.22 -6.46
C ASP A 115 3.95 7.76 -6.44
N LEU A 116 3.37 6.89 -7.27
CA LEU A 116 3.86 5.52 -7.42
C LEU A 116 5.25 5.56 -8.07
N GLY A 117 6.25 5.02 -7.38
CA GLY A 117 7.59 4.81 -7.91
C GLY A 117 7.71 3.49 -8.66
N ASP A 118 8.77 2.74 -8.37
CA ASP A 118 9.10 1.51 -9.06
C ASP A 118 8.04 0.41 -8.87
N TYR A 119 7.71 -0.27 -9.96
CA TYR A 119 6.94 -1.50 -9.95
C TYR A 119 7.82 -2.67 -9.50
N LEU A 120 7.35 -3.43 -8.51
CA LEU A 120 8.11 -4.57 -7.96
C LEU A 120 7.54 -5.94 -8.37
N GLY A 121 6.34 -5.98 -8.94
CA GLY A 121 5.65 -7.21 -9.29
C GLY A 121 4.20 -7.22 -8.84
N VAL A 122 3.54 -8.36 -9.04
CA VAL A 122 2.17 -8.62 -8.62
C VAL A 122 2.17 -9.82 -7.67
N LEU A 123 1.34 -9.75 -6.63
CA LEU A 123 1.18 -10.87 -5.71
C LEU A 123 0.44 -12.03 -6.37
N SER A 124 0.69 -13.25 -5.91
CA SER A 124 -0.01 -14.44 -6.40
C SER A 124 -1.53 -14.34 -6.25
N ASP A 125 -2.28 -15.03 -7.10
CA ASP A 125 -3.75 -15.07 -7.03
C ASP A 125 -4.26 -15.53 -5.66
N SER A 126 -3.53 -16.46 -5.03
CA SER A 126 -3.82 -16.93 -3.67
C SER A 126 -3.74 -15.79 -2.66
N LYS A 127 -2.69 -14.96 -2.72
CA LYS A 127 -2.55 -13.80 -1.84
C LYS A 127 -3.53 -12.68 -2.17
N GLN A 128 -3.86 -12.50 -3.44
CA GLN A 128 -4.92 -11.59 -3.85
C GLN A 128 -6.28 -12.00 -3.26
N ALA A 129 -6.61 -13.29 -3.28
CA ALA A 129 -7.82 -13.81 -2.66
C ALA A 129 -7.83 -13.62 -1.13
N GLU A 130 -6.71 -13.87 -0.46
CA GLU A 130 -6.55 -13.62 0.98
C GLU A 130 -6.76 -12.14 1.33
N ILE A 131 -6.17 -11.22 0.54
CA ILE A 131 -6.39 -9.77 0.69
C ILE A 131 -7.87 -9.43 0.54
N MET A 132 -8.53 -9.94 -0.50
CA MET A 132 -9.95 -9.66 -0.75
C MET A 132 -10.83 -10.14 0.40
N GLN A 133 -10.62 -11.36 0.90
CA GLN A 133 -11.35 -11.89 2.04
C GLN A 133 -11.15 -11.02 3.28
N ALA A 134 -9.91 -10.67 3.60
CA ALA A 134 -9.62 -9.81 4.75
C ALA A 134 -10.24 -8.41 4.61
N ILE A 135 -10.31 -7.86 3.39
CA ILE A 135 -11.01 -6.60 3.11
C ILE A 135 -12.51 -6.75 3.38
N LEU A 136 -13.15 -7.82 2.90
CA LEU A 136 -14.57 -8.09 3.17
C LEU A 136 -14.84 -8.18 4.67
N GLU A 137 -14.00 -8.88 5.44
CA GLU A 137 -14.10 -8.96 6.90
C GLU A 137 -13.92 -7.58 7.57
N ILE A 138 -12.94 -6.78 7.14
CA ILE A 138 -12.70 -5.42 7.67
C ILE A 138 -13.94 -4.54 7.49
N PHE A 139 -14.62 -4.65 6.36
CA PHE A 139 -15.79 -3.84 6.03
C PHE A 139 -17.13 -4.47 6.44
N GLY A 140 -17.11 -5.65 7.07
CA GLY A 140 -18.33 -6.36 7.50
C GLY A 140 -19.20 -6.83 6.32
N ALA A 141 -18.58 -7.07 5.17
CA ALA A 141 -19.23 -7.58 3.96
C ALA A 141 -18.94 -9.08 3.72
N SER A 142 -18.29 -9.75 4.67
CA SER A 142 -18.22 -11.21 4.72
C SER A 142 -19.49 -11.75 5.36
N ASP A 143 -20.10 -12.75 4.73
CA ASP A 143 -21.12 -13.57 5.37
C ASP A 143 -20.41 -14.43 6.43
N ASP A 144 -20.69 -14.19 7.72
CA ASP A 144 -20.28 -15.10 8.81
C ASP A 144 -20.94 -16.48 8.67
#